data_AF-A0AA48RDZ2-F1
#
_entry.id   AF-A0AA48RDZ2-F1
#
_cell.length_a   1.000
_cell.length_b   1.000
_cell.length_c   1.000
_cell.angle_alpha   90.00
_cell.angle_beta   90.00
_cell.angle_gamma   90.00
#
_symmetry.space_group_name_H-M   'P 1'
#
loop_
_entity.id
_entity.type
_entity.pdbx_description
1 polymer ?
#
loop_
_entity_poly.entity_id
_entity_poly.type
_entity_poly.pdbx_seq_one_letter_code
_entity_poly.pdbx_strand_id
1 'polypeptide(L)'
;MKSAMSLTVFKRASAPQDGAPSDDRRRPEHDPGFAAAAQRFTYRLACATPPAFREPIAEAFLRRASAPGPAAEHAFQRALGLRLAGECGRDAAVVAKAADTFYARQYRQLLNPVMGVFAATATLAVLGAGRPPRGRFWRRHRPVEMAMAETAEDAGPILVLDRQTVATPVYLPLALNLIDWGRLTRWLEGEGPPPAALRRLIRGEKTECAEPGATARRRPAAGATIAVADAALRSRKLALLALHPYDPDAMGLHLTLFGVEAVAPEVLMRDHALEAGALDPWIRAAERRKEKLFFLVGGVEEAFTQCSQNLFVKKPVPVERRRANWSREWVPSDSLEQLLGGQFEIFQATVSASGLPGVSPRNGDVGLAGLVARRGKRPVILIPYFTGNGVHGHAAKIWSNPVASLMIWDDHTAGCAVTLSGPSRVASHDWVTSRFPEAAKKIGVRRRQNGEPADDPEYWFVQSVVDIRLQDEPVELNSLDSARATCSIHAAGLAHHGKKPAYFAADSLATYDMEWQHKREARGRPRDPSGDLRRSWLAESAGALEARRAHLAGVLAGEDV
;
A
#
# COMPACT_ATOMS: atom_id res chain seq x y z
N MET A 1 7.38 -50.70 -16.87
CA MET A 1 7.68 -49.40 -16.25
C MET A 1 6.57 -48.41 -16.62
N LYS A 2 5.94 -47.82 -15.61
CA LYS A 2 4.73 -46.97 -15.67
C LYS A 2 5.09 -45.60 -16.26
N SER A 3 4.46 -45.13 -17.33
CA SER A 3 3.08 -44.65 -17.54
C SER A 3 2.88 -43.20 -17.10
N ALA A 4 2.96 -42.31 -18.08
CA ALA A 4 2.52 -40.92 -18.04
C ALA A 4 0.98 -40.84 -18.06
N MET A 5 0.40 -39.95 -17.26
CA MET A 5 -1.02 -39.61 -17.35
C MET A 5 -1.17 -38.28 -18.09
N SER A 6 -1.85 -38.37 -19.23
CA SER A 6 -2.26 -37.27 -20.11
C SER A 6 -3.58 -36.69 -19.62
N LEU A 7 -3.68 -35.35 -19.61
CA LEU A 7 -4.89 -34.58 -19.34
C LEU A 7 -5.79 -34.59 -20.58
N THR A 8 -6.93 -35.25 -20.49
CA THR A 8 -7.94 -35.28 -21.55
C THR A 8 -8.74 -33.97 -21.58
N VAL A 9 -8.76 -33.37 -22.77
CA VAL A 9 -9.54 -32.20 -23.19
C VAL A 9 -11.02 -32.56 -23.28
N PHE A 10 -11.90 -31.79 -22.63
CA PHE A 10 -13.35 -31.89 -22.82
C PHE A 10 -13.76 -31.26 -24.16
N LYS A 11 -14.17 -32.10 -25.12
CA LYS A 11 -14.88 -31.71 -26.35
C LYS A 11 -16.30 -31.25 -26.02
N ARG A 12 -16.71 -30.10 -26.56
CA ARG A 12 -18.13 -29.72 -26.73
C ARG A 12 -18.77 -30.67 -27.73
N ALA A 13 -19.83 -31.36 -27.34
CA ALA A 13 -20.74 -32.06 -28.25
C ALA A 13 -22.06 -31.27 -28.33
N SER A 14 -22.46 -30.98 -29.56
CA SER A 14 -23.77 -30.49 -29.97
C SER A 14 -24.84 -31.56 -29.72
N ALA A 15 -26.06 -31.13 -29.36
CA ALA A 15 -27.25 -31.98 -29.29
C ALA A 15 -28.34 -31.45 -30.25
N PRO A 16 -29.11 -32.34 -30.91
CA PRO A 16 -30.31 -31.98 -31.67
C PRO A 16 -31.56 -31.89 -30.78
N GLN A 17 -32.62 -31.31 -31.35
CA GLN A 17 -33.94 -31.08 -30.78
C GLN A 17 -34.83 -32.34 -30.65
N ASP A 18 -35.82 -32.20 -29.75
CA ASP A 18 -37.14 -32.84 -29.64
C ASP A 18 -37.36 -34.08 -28.74
N GLY A 19 -38.38 -33.95 -27.86
CA GLY A 19 -39.15 -35.07 -27.28
C GLY A 19 -39.25 -35.14 -25.74
N ALA A 20 -40.27 -34.53 -25.14
CA ALA A 20 -40.74 -34.78 -23.74
C ALA A 20 -41.49 -36.15 -23.65
N PRO A 21 -41.89 -36.72 -22.48
CA PRO A 21 -42.05 -36.08 -21.16
C PRO A 21 -41.64 -36.89 -19.89
N SER A 22 -41.55 -36.14 -18.79
CA SER A 22 -41.81 -36.49 -17.38
C SER A 22 -41.30 -37.83 -16.82
N ASP A 23 -40.18 -37.78 -16.09
CA ASP A 23 -40.02 -38.60 -14.90
C ASP A 23 -39.35 -37.78 -13.78
N ASP A 24 -40.10 -37.64 -12.68
CA ASP A 24 -39.89 -36.75 -11.54
C ASP A 24 -38.80 -37.31 -10.61
N ARG A 25 -37.54 -37.25 -11.07
CA ARG A 25 -36.38 -37.53 -10.22
C ARG A 25 -35.72 -36.23 -9.81
N ARG A 26 -36.17 -35.75 -8.64
CA ARG A 26 -35.56 -34.71 -7.79
C ARG A 26 -34.04 -34.62 -8.00
N ARG A 27 -33.61 -33.63 -8.77
CA ARG A 27 -32.24 -33.10 -8.68
C ARG A 27 -32.13 -32.35 -7.35
N PRO A 28 -31.04 -32.52 -6.59
CA PRO A 28 -30.80 -31.76 -5.36
C PRO A 28 -30.35 -30.34 -5.74
N GLU A 29 -31.25 -29.55 -6.29
CA GLU A 29 -31.05 -28.11 -6.46
C GLU A 29 -31.77 -27.39 -5.31
N HIS A 30 -30.98 -26.62 -4.56
CA HIS A 30 -31.40 -25.67 -3.52
C HIS A 30 -31.75 -26.23 -2.13
N ASP A 31 -30.85 -27.01 -1.54
CA ASP A 31 -30.65 -26.93 -0.08
C ASP A 31 -29.62 -25.82 0.23
N PRO A 32 -30.03 -24.64 0.72
CA PRO A 32 -29.11 -23.57 1.10
C PRO A 32 -28.11 -23.99 2.19
N GLY A 33 -28.43 -25.01 2.99
CA GLY A 33 -27.53 -25.59 4.00
C GLY A 33 -26.35 -26.35 3.38
N PHE A 34 -26.59 -27.13 2.32
CA PHE A 34 -25.55 -27.89 1.62
C PHE A 34 -24.57 -26.96 0.88
N ALA A 35 -25.10 -25.93 0.20
CA ALA A 35 -24.27 -24.92 -0.46
C ALA A 35 -23.38 -24.16 0.54
N ALA A 36 -23.90 -23.82 1.72
CA ALA A 36 -23.13 -23.17 2.78
C ALA A 36 -22.05 -24.09 3.38
N ALA A 37 -22.35 -25.37 3.59
CA ALA A 37 -21.39 -26.34 4.11
C ALA A 37 -20.24 -26.60 3.12
N ALA A 38 -20.55 -26.77 1.83
CA ALA A 38 -19.55 -26.92 0.77
C ALA A 38 -18.63 -25.69 0.65
N GLN A 39 -19.19 -24.49 0.78
CA GLN A 39 -18.41 -23.24 0.78
C GLN A 39 -17.50 -23.13 2.02
N ARG A 40 -17.97 -23.53 3.21
CA ARG A 40 -17.15 -23.57 4.44
C ARG A 40 -16.01 -24.58 4.36
N PHE A 41 -16.26 -25.75 3.77
CA PHE A 41 -15.21 -26.75 3.57
C PHE A 41 -14.15 -26.26 2.57
N THR A 42 -14.59 -25.71 1.43
CA THR A 42 -13.71 -25.09 0.42
C THR A 42 -12.88 -23.96 1.02
N TYR A 43 -13.47 -23.14 1.91
CA TYR A 43 -12.76 -22.13 2.68
C TYR A 43 -11.67 -22.72 3.57
N ARG A 44 -11.99 -23.73 4.39
CA ARG A 44 -11.01 -24.37 5.28
C ARG A 44 -9.84 -24.94 4.49
N LEU A 45 -10.13 -25.56 3.34
CA LEU A 45 -9.13 -26.07 2.41
C LEU A 45 -8.26 -24.93 1.85
N ALA A 46 -8.86 -23.84 1.38
CA ALA A 46 -8.14 -22.67 0.86
C ALA A 46 -7.29 -21.97 1.95
N CYS A 47 -7.75 -21.94 3.20
CA CYS A 47 -6.95 -21.40 4.31
C CYS A 47 -5.81 -22.32 4.74
N ALA A 48 -6.00 -23.64 4.68
CA ALA A 48 -4.96 -24.63 4.92
C ALA A 48 -3.93 -24.69 3.78
N THR A 49 -4.32 -24.23 2.59
CA THR A 49 -3.47 -24.15 1.41
C THR A 49 -2.27 -23.22 1.65
N PRO A 50 -1.07 -23.52 1.12
CA PRO A 50 0.09 -22.64 1.21
C PRO A 50 -0.13 -21.29 0.52
N PRO A 51 0.51 -20.21 1.01
CA PRO A 51 0.50 -18.88 0.39
C PRO A 51 0.57 -18.88 -1.15
N ALA A 52 1.50 -19.66 -1.71
CA ALA A 52 1.74 -19.73 -3.15
C ALA A 52 0.55 -20.21 -4.01
N PHE A 53 -0.41 -20.93 -3.44
CA PHE A 53 -1.57 -21.47 -4.16
C PHE A 53 -2.90 -20.82 -3.75
N ARG A 54 -2.89 -19.97 -2.71
CA ARG A 54 -4.11 -19.35 -2.17
C ARG A 54 -4.84 -18.50 -3.19
N GLU A 55 -4.12 -17.77 -4.02
CA GLU A 55 -4.70 -16.89 -5.03
C GLU A 55 -5.36 -17.65 -6.19
N PRO A 56 -4.69 -18.59 -6.90
CA PRO A 56 -5.36 -19.39 -7.93
C PRO A 56 -6.57 -20.18 -7.40
N ILE A 57 -6.49 -20.69 -6.17
CA ILE A 57 -7.62 -21.40 -5.54
C ILE A 57 -8.75 -20.43 -5.19
N ALA A 58 -8.43 -19.23 -4.70
CA ALA A 58 -9.42 -18.19 -4.46
C ALA A 58 -10.15 -17.80 -5.75
N GLU A 59 -9.41 -17.59 -6.84
CA GLU A 59 -9.95 -17.30 -8.17
C GLU A 59 -10.89 -18.38 -8.68
N ALA A 60 -10.46 -19.63 -8.61
CA ALA A 60 -11.21 -20.75 -9.17
C ALA A 60 -12.47 -21.10 -8.36
N PHE A 61 -12.41 -20.99 -7.02
CA PHE A 61 -13.42 -21.60 -6.14
C PHE A 61 -14.15 -20.65 -5.20
N LEU A 62 -13.59 -19.47 -4.88
CA LEU A 62 -14.15 -18.57 -3.87
C LEU A 62 -14.70 -17.26 -4.47
N ARG A 63 -14.24 -16.91 -5.67
CA ARG A 63 -14.64 -15.69 -6.37
C ARG A 63 -16.05 -15.77 -6.94
N ARG A 64 -16.79 -14.65 -6.87
CA ARG A 64 -18.09 -14.50 -7.54
C ARG A 64 -17.88 -14.05 -8.99
N ALA A 65 -18.76 -14.49 -9.89
CA ALA A 65 -18.70 -14.13 -11.31
C ALA A 65 -18.71 -12.60 -11.57
N SER A 66 -19.26 -11.79 -10.65
CA SER A 66 -19.38 -10.33 -10.77
C SER A 66 -18.44 -9.54 -9.84
N ALA A 67 -17.51 -10.19 -9.13
CA ALA A 67 -16.58 -9.49 -8.24
C ALA A 67 -15.34 -8.99 -9.00
N PRO A 68 -14.81 -7.79 -8.70
CA PRO A 68 -13.63 -7.23 -9.34
C PRO A 68 -12.32 -7.99 -8.99
N GLY A 69 -11.24 -7.61 -9.67
CA GLY A 69 -10.08 -8.45 -9.99
C GLY A 69 -9.11 -8.88 -8.91
N PRO A 70 -9.02 -8.28 -7.69
CA PRO A 70 -8.08 -8.78 -6.70
C PRO A 70 -8.68 -9.99 -5.98
N ALA A 71 -8.62 -11.13 -6.65
CA ALA A 71 -9.35 -12.34 -6.32
C ALA A 71 -9.01 -12.94 -4.95
N ALA A 72 -7.77 -12.78 -4.48
CA ALA A 72 -7.38 -13.25 -3.16
C ALA A 72 -7.98 -12.39 -2.05
N GLU A 73 -8.16 -11.09 -2.30
CA GLU A 73 -8.61 -10.15 -1.27
C GLU A 73 -10.08 -10.37 -0.97
N HIS A 74 -10.92 -10.32 -2.00
CA HIS A 74 -12.35 -10.62 -1.92
C HIS A 74 -12.65 -12.00 -1.35
N ALA A 75 -11.90 -13.02 -1.77
CA ALA A 75 -12.07 -14.36 -1.26
C ALA A 75 -11.75 -14.45 0.23
N PHE A 76 -10.67 -13.80 0.70
CA PHE A 76 -10.34 -13.73 2.12
C PHE A 76 -11.38 -12.96 2.93
N GLN A 77 -11.88 -11.83 2.42
CA GLN A 77 -12.92 -11.04 3.09
C GLN A 77 -14.21 -11.86 3.25
N ARG A 78 -14.62 -12.58 2.20
CA ARG A 78 -15.75 -13.52 2.23
C ARG A 78 -15.50 -14.66 3.23
N ALA A 79 -14.30 -15.21 3.22
CA ALA A 79 -13.83 -16.24 4.13
C ALA A 79 -13.89 -15.81 5.60
N LEU A 80 -13.42 -14.61 5.92
CA LEU A 80 -13.51 -14.04 7.26
C LEU A 80 -14.98 -13.81 7.64
N GLY A 81 -15.77 -13.23 6.75
CA GLY A 81 -17.22 -13.08 6.95
C GLY A 81 -17.90 -14.41 7.27
N LEU A 82 -17.61 -15.48 6.53
CA LEU A 82 -18.16 -16.83 6.77
C LEU A 82 -17.70 -17.46 8.08
N ARG A 83 -16.47 -17.17 8.54
CA ARG A 83 -15.98 -17.59 9.86
C ARG A 83 -16.74 -16.87 10.98
N LEU A 84 -16.89 -15.55 10.86
CA LEU A 84 -17.69 -14.73 11.79
C LEU A 84 -19.18 -15.15 11.76
N ALA A 85 -19.69 -15.62 10.62
CA ALA A 85 -21.06 -16.15 10.48
C ALA A 85 -21.35 -17.35 11.39
N GLY A 86 -20.32 -18.12 11.73
CA GLY A 86 -20.43 -19.26 12.65
C GLY A 86 -20.71 -18.84 14.09
N GLU A 87 -20.49 -17.56 14.41
CA GLU A 87 -20.72 -16.94 15.71
C GLU A 87 -21.96 -16.03 15.68
N CYS A 88 -22.23 -15.33 14.56
CA CYS A 88 -23.45 -14.54 14.36
C CYS A 88 -23.79 -14.38 12.85
N GLY A 89 -24.83 -15.06 12.35
CA GLY A 89 -25.14 -15.15 10.91
C GLY A 89 -25.45 -13.82 10.19
N ARG A 90 -25.80 -12.75 10.90
CA ARG A 90 -26.08 -11.41 10.30
C ARG A 90 -24.79 -10.65 9.92
N ASP A 91 -23.72 -10.81 10.68
CA ASP A 91 -22.49 -10.01 10.50
C ASP A 91 -21.69 -10.43 9.26
N ALA A 92 -21.81 -11.69 8.87
CA ALA A 92 -21.17 -12.24 7.67
C ALA A 92 -21.69 -11.64 6.36
N ALA A 93 -23.00 -11.46 6.25
CA ALA A 93 -23.63 -10.83 5.10
C ALA A 93 -23.25 -9.35 5.03
N VAL A 94 -23.09 -8.69 6.18
CA VAL A 94 -22.64 -7.30 6.28
C VAL A 94 -21.19 -7.15 5.84
N VAL A 95 -20.27 -8.01 6.30
CA VAL A 95 -18.84 -7.96 5.92
C VAL A 95 -18.65 -8.24 4.43
N ALA A 96 -19.31 -9.27 3.87
CA ALA A 96 -19.24 -9.58 2.45
C ALA A 96 -19.87 -8.48 1.57
N LYS A 97 -21.03 -7.93 1.98
CA LYS A 97 -21.69 -6.82 1.28
C LYS A 97 -20.87 -5.53 1.37
N ALA A 98 -20.20 -5.27 2.49
CA ALA A 98 -19.34 -4.11 2.68
C ALA A 98 -18.11 -4.17 1.77
N ALA A 99 -17.47 -5.33 1.63
CA ALA A 99 -16.39 -5.55 0.67
C ALA A 99 -16.82 -5.28 -0.78
N ASP A 100 -17.92 -5.90 -1.22
CA ASP A 100 -18.44 -5.71 -2.58
C ASP A 100 -18.82 -4.23 -2.84
N THR A 101 -19.41 -3.57 -1.84
CA THR A 101 -19.77 -2.14 -1.90
C THR A 101 -18.53 -1.25 -1.93
N PHE A 102 -17.47 -1.60 -1.21
CA PHE A 102 -16.21 -0.84 -1.18
C PHE A 102 -15.52 -0.85 -2.54
N TYR A 103 -15.41 -2.02 -3.19
CA TYR A 103 -14.83 -2.10 -4.52
C TYR A 103 -15.68 -1.42 -5.60
N ALA A 104 -17.00 -1.59 -5.57
CA ALA A 104 -17.88 -0.89 -6.49
C ALA A 104 -17.78 0.64 -6.31
N ARG A 105 -17.73 1.14 -5.07
CA ARG A 105 -17.83 2.58 -4.79
C ARG A 105 -16.49 3.32 -4.73
N GLN A 106 -15.38 2.68 -4.37
CA GLN A 106 -14.12 3.37 -4.11
C GLN A 106 -12.98 3.04 -5.06
N TYR A 107 -12.89 1.81 -5.56
CA TYR A 107 -11.78 1.44 -6.45
C TYR A 107 -12.03 1.94 -7.86
N ARG A 108 -11.05 2.67 -8.40
CA ARG A 108 -11.05 3.14 -9.79
C ARG A 108 -9.77 2.71 -10.49
N GLN A 109 -9.87 2.50 -11.80
CA GLN A 109 -8.74 2.13 -12.66
C GLN A 109 -8.14 3.35 -13.38
N LEU A 110 -8.67 4.53 -13.04
CA LEU A 110 -8.43 5.82 -13.65
C LEU A 110 -8.54 6.90 -12.58
N LEU A 111 -7.81 7.99 -12.78
CA LEU A 111 -7.87 9.21 -12.01
C LEU A 111 -8.95 10.11 -12.62
N ASN A 112 -9.82 10.64 -11.78
CA ASN A 112 -10.53 11.87 -12.15
C ASN A 112 -9.60 13.07 -11.95
N PRO A 113 -9.96 14.25 -12.50
CA PRO A 113 -9.19 15.49 -12.33
C PRO A 113 -8.69 15.75 -10.91
N VAL A 114 -9.57 15.61 -9.91
CA VAL A 114 -9.22 15.91 -8.51
C VAL A 114 -8.22 14.91 -7.94
N MET A 115 -8.40 13.61 -8.20
CA MET A 115 -7.44 12.57 -7.79
C MET A 115 -6.06 12.82 -8.40
N GLY A 116 -6.00 13.10 -9.70
CA GLY A 116 -4.72 13.31 -10.36
C GLY A 116 -4.04 14.61 -9.94
N VAL A 117 -4.78 15.70 -9.74
CA VAL A 117 -4.24 16.95 -9.19
C VAL A 117 -3.74 16.73 -7.77
N PHE A 118 -4.49 16.04 -6.92
CA PHE A 118 -4.07 15.72 -5.56
C PHE A 118 -2.78 14.90 -5.57
N ALA A 119 -2.65 13.90 -6.44
CA ALA A 119 -1.40 13.15 -6.57
C ALA A 119 -0.24 14.05 -7.06
N ALA A 120 -0.48 14.87 -8.09
CA ALA A 120 0.54 15.72 -8.71
C ALA A 120 1.08 16.83 -7.80
N THR A 121 0.28 17.29 -6.83
CA THR A 121 0.71 18.33 -5.87
C THR A 121 1.14 17.76 -4.52
N ALA A 122 1.23 16.44 -4.36
CA ALA A 122 1.70 15.81 -3.13
C ALA A 122 3.13 16.23 -2.83
N THR A 123 3.48 16.40 -1.54
CA THR A 123 4.85 16.73 -1.13
C THR A 123 5.63 15.52 -0.64
N LEU A 124 4.91 14.46 -0.26
CA LEU A 124 5.46 13.17 0.13
C LEU A 124 4.73 12.05 -0.61
N ALA A 125 5.44 10.96 -0.89
CA ALA A 125 4.84 9.73 -1.39
C ALA A 125 5.51 8.49 -0.79
N VAL A 126 4.70 7.59 -0.20
CA VAL A 126 5.21 6.28 0.22
C VAL A 126 5.17 5.34 -0.97
N LEU A 127 6.33 4.79 -1.32
CA LEU A 127 6.49 3.80 -2.37
C LEU A 127 6.49 2.40 -1.77
N GLY A 128 5.81 1.44 -2.40
CA GLY A 128 5.79 0.05 -1.97
C GLY A 128 5.77 -0.94 -3.12
N ALA A 129 6.65 -1.94 -3.09
CA ALA A 129 6.70 -2.98 -4.12
C ALA A 129 7.12 -4.34 -3.56
N GLY A 130 6.77 -5.40 -4.28
CA GLY A 130 7.11 -6.77 -3.92
C GLY A 130 8.26 -7.33 -4.73
N ARG A 131 9.25 -7.93 -4.06
CA ARG A 131 10.28 -8.69 -4.75
C ARG A 131 9.72 -9.98 -5.35
N PRO A 132 10.44 -10.60 -6.30
CA PRO A 132 10.16 -11.98 -6.68
C PRO A 132 10.11 -12.89 -5.45
N PRO A 133 9.21 -13.88 -5.47
CA PRO A 133 8.98 -14.73 -4.33
C PRO A 133 10.20 -15.61 -4.04
N ARG A 134 10.57 -15.72 -2.76
CA ARG A 134 11.68 -16.52 -2.23
C ARG A 134 11.17 -17.72 -1.44
N GLY A 135 11.96 -18.79 -1.40
CA GLY A 135 11.65 -20.03 -0.67
C GLY A 135 11.16 -21.16 -1.57
N ARG A 136 11.08 -22.38 -1.02
CA ARG A 136 10.53 -23.56 -1.71
C ARG A 136 9.00 -23.53 -1.68
N PHE A 137 8.33 -24.15 -2.65
CA PHE A 137 6.86 -24.19 -2.85
C PHE A 137 5.99 -23.83 -1.62
N TRP A 138 6.11 -24.57 -0.51
CA TRP A 138 5.29 -24.43 0.70
C TRP A 138 5.65 -23.24 1.62
N ARG A 139 6.84 -22.65 1.49
CA ARG A 139 7.34 -21.49 2.27
C ARG A 139 7.62 -20.28 1.37
N ARG A 140 7.09 -20.30 0.16
CA ARG A 140 7.30 -19.25 -0.83
C ARG A 140 6.59 -17.98 -0.37
N HIS A 141 7.33 -16.90 -0.24
CA HIS A 141 6.83 -15.58 0.19
C HIS A 141 7.52 -14.47 -0.61
N ARG A 142 6.89 -13.31 -0.72
CA ARG A 142 7.44 -12.14 -1.38
C ARG A 142 7.91 -11.13 -0.33
N PRO A 143 9.22 -10.85 -0.25
CA PRO A 143 9.70 -9.70 0.50
C PRO A 143 9.05 -8.43 0.00
N VAL A 144 8.67 -7.55 0.92
CA VAL A 144 8.08 -6.24 0.64
C VAL A 144 9.18 -5.20 0.85
N GLU A 145 9.24 -4.22 -0.04
CA GLU A 145 10.16 -3.09 0.06
C GLU A 145 9.36 -1.80 0.14
N MET A 146 9.88 -0.83 0.90
CA MET A 146 9.30 0.50 1.07
C MET A 146 10.37 1.58 0.97
N ALA A 147 9.97 2.76 0.51
CA ALA A 147 10.74 4.00 0.52
C ALA A 147 9.79 5.19 0.69
N MET A 148 10.27 6.28 1.29
CA MET A 148 9.61 7.57 1.18
C MET A 148 10.25 8.33 0.02
N ALA A 149 9.43 8.94 -0.82
CA ALA A 149 9.84 9.90 -1.82
C ALA A 149 9.34 11.28 -1.39
N GLU A 150 10.22 12.27 -1.42
CA GLU A 150 9.94 13.64 -0.98
C GLU A 150 10.06 14.59 -2.17
N THR A 151 9.38 15.74 -2.08
CA THR A 151 9.63 16.82 -3.03
C THR A 151 11.10 17.21 -3.02
N ALA A 152 11.70 17.20 -4.20
CA ALA A 152 13.05 17.66 -4.42
C ALA A 152 13.00 19.08 -4.98
N GLU A 153 13.10 20.09 -4.10
CA GLU A 153 13.00 21.51 -4.47
C GLU A 153 11.59 21.83 -5.00
N ASP A 154 11.41 21.96 -6.31
CA ASP A 154 10.11 22.16 -6.97
C ASP A 154 9.58 20.89 -7.64
N ALA A 155 10.33 19.78 -7.56
CA ALA A 155 10.02 18.52 -8.22
C ALA A 155 9.26 17.59 -7.28
N GLY A 156 7.94 17.50 -7.48
CA GLY A 156 7.09 16.61 -6.68
C GLY A 156 7.47 15.12 -6.81
N PRO A 157 7.15 14.29 -5.80
CA PRO A 157 7.43 12.85 -5.81
C PRO A 157 6.53 12.07 -6.77
N ILE A 158 5.47 12.67 -7.33
CA ILE A 158 4.57 12.04 -8.28
C ILE A 158 4.33 12.97 -9.47
N LEU A 159 4.50 12.43 -10.68
CA LEU A 159 4.15 13.07 -11.94
C LEU A 159 2.92 12.37 -12.53
N VAL A 160 1.81 13.10 -12.68
CA VAL A 160 0.61 12.61 -13.37
C VAL A 160 0.67 13.04 -14.83
N LEU A 161 0.84 12.05 -15.71
CA LEU A 161 0.95 12.27 -17.15
C LEU A 161 -0.45 12.45 -17.75
N ASP A 162 -1.39 11.58 -17.38
CA ASP A 162 -2.78 11.63 -17.82
C ASP A 162 -3.67 10.89 -16.80
N ARG A 163 -4.97 10.73 -17.11
CA ARG A 163 -5.94 10.03 -16.24
C ARG A 163 -5.60 8.57 -15.93
N GLN A 164 -4.73 7.92 -16.70
CA GLN A 164 -4.40 6.52 -16.58
C GLN A 164 -2.92 6.23 -16.35
N THR A 165 -2.03 7.21 -16.50
CA THR A 165 -0.59 7.02 -16.43
C THR A 165 0.05 7.93 -15.37
N VAL A 166 0.83 7.32 -14.49
CA VAL A 166 1.53 8.00 -13.39
C VAL A 166 2.99 7.58 -13.39
N ALA A 167 3.85 8.53 -13.02
CA ALA A 167 5.28 8.34 -12.88
C ALA A 167 5.77 8.81 -11.51
N THR A 168 6.84 8.18 -11.00
CA THR A 168 7.60 8.66 -9.83
C THR A 168 9.07 8.77 -10.20
N PRO A 169 9.78 9.86 -9.84
CA PRO A 169 11.20 9.99 -10.12
C PRO A 169 12.01 9.01 -9.26
N VAL A 170 13.10 8.51 -9.82
CA VAL A 170 14.15 7.76 -9.15
C VAL A 170 15.47 8.40 -9.51
N TYR A 171 16.11 8.99 -8.49
CA TYR A 171 17.42 9.57 -8.61
C TYR A 171 18.47 8.52 -8.25
N LEU A 172 19.37 8.23 -9.19
CA LEU A 172 20.44 7.27 -8.99
C LEU A 172 21.75 8.01 -8.69
N PRO A 173 22.39 7.75 -7.54
CA PRO A 173 23.65 8.38 -7.19
C PRO A 173 24.74 7.93 -8.16
N LEU A 174 25.30 8.87 -8.91
CA LEU A 174 26.32 8.61 -9.92
C LEU A 174 27.72 8.88 -9.35
N ALA A 175 28.41 7.82 -8.94
CA ALA A 175 29.85 7.78 -9.13
C ALA A 175 30.09 7.15 -10.50
N LEU A 176 30.14 7.98 -11.56
CA LEU A 176 30.17 7.56 -12.98
C LEU A 176 31.26 6.53 -13.29
N ASN A 177 32.37 6.53 -12.54
CA ASN A 177 33.49 5.62 -12.66
C ASN A 177 33.25 4.21 -12.05
N LEU A 178 32.20 4.02 -11.26
CA LEU A 178 31.92 2.77 -10.53
C LEU A 178 30.75 1.95 -11.10
N ILE A 179 30.04 2.49 -12.11
CA ILE A 179 28.84 1.86 -12.66
C ILE A 179 29.11 1.33 -14.07
N ASP A 180 28.94 0.02 -14.23
CA ASP A 180 28.85 -0.64 -15.54
C ASP A 180 27.52 -0.26 -16.19
N TRP A 181 27.58 0.62 -17.20
CA TRP A 181 26.42 1.12 -17.92
C TRP A 181 25.59 0.03 -18.60
N GLY A 182 26.23 -1.01 -19.15
CA GLY A 182 25.51 -2.13 -19.75
C GLY A 182 24.71 -2.94 -18.72
N ARG A 183 25.22 -3.07 -17.49
CA ARG A 183 24.46 -3.65 -16.38
C ARG A 183 23.36 -2.73 -15.87
N LEU A 184 23.60 -1.41 -15.86
CA LEU A 184 22.58 -0.45 -15.46
C LEU A 184 21.39 -0.50 -16.41
N THR A 185 21.64 -0.41 -17.73
CA THR A 185 20.60 -0.46 -18.76
C THR A 185 19.76 -1.74 -18.64
N ARG A 186 20.41 -2.91 -18.60
CA ARG A 186 19.68 -4.19 -18.41
C ARG A 186 18.81 -4.18 -17.16
N TRP A 187 19.34 -3.72 -16.03
CA TRP A 187 18.55 -3.65 -14.80
C TRP A 187 17.33 -2.73 -14.93
N LEU A 188 17.50 -1.55 -15.54
CA LEU A 188 16.41 -0.59 -15.80
C LEU A 188 15.34 -1.17 -16.74
N GLU A 189 15.72 -2.03 -17.68
CA GLU A 189 14.81 -2.79 -18.54
C GLU A 189 14.07 -3.91 -17.78
N GLY A 190 14.42 -4.14 -16.51
CA GLY A 190 13.90 -5.21 -15.66
C GLY A 190 14.70 -6.52 -15.76
N GLU A 191 15.83 -6.49 -16.47
CA GLU A 191 16.68 -7.64 -16.73
C GLU A 191 17.89 -7.71 -15.79
N GLY A 192 18.02 -8.83 -15.08
CA GLY A 192 19.16 -9.03 -14.19
C GLY A 192 19.13 -8.17 -12.92
N PRO A 193 20.19 -8.21 -12.09
CA PRO A 193 20.29 -7.48 -10.83
C PRO A 193 20.79 -6.04 -11.01
N PRO A 194 20.49 -5.14 -10.04
CA PRO A 194 21.11 -3.83 -10.00
C PRO A 194 22.65 -3.94 -10.01
N PRO A 195 23.37 -2.97 -10.59
CA PRO A 195 24.83 -2.89 -10.50
C PRO A 195 25.35 -3.04 -9.06
N ALA A 196 26.58 -3.56 -8.92
CA ALA A 196 27.15 -3.87 -7.62
C ALA A 196 27.21 -2.66 -6.67
N ALA A 197 27.51 -1.47 -7.19
CA ALA A 197 27.49 -0.23 -6.42
C ALA A 197 26.10 0.06 -5.83
N LEU A 198 25.04 0.00 -6.64
CA LEU A 198 23.66 0.21 -6.18
C LEU A 198 23.21 -0.88 -5.19
N ARG A 199 23.62 -2.14 -5.40
CA ARG A 199 23.33 -3.24 -4.45
C ARG A 199 23.97 -3.03 -3.09
N ARG A 200 25.11 -2.33 -2.99
CA ARG A 200 25.72 -1.96 -1.70
C ARG A 200 24.83 -0.95 -0.96
N LEU A 201 24.32 0.06 -1.66
CA LEU A 201 23.37 1.04 -1.09
C LEU A 201 22.08 0.37 -0.61
N ILE A 202 21.50 -0.52 -1.42
CA ILE A 202 20.30 -1.30 -1.03
C ILE A 202 20.55 -2.11 0.24
N ARG A 203 21.72 -2.75 0.31
CA ARG A 203 22.09 -3.64 1.42
C ARG A 203 22.36 -2.87 2.70
N GLY A 204 22.94 -1.68 2.61
CA GLY A 204 23.38 -0.92 3.77
C GLY A 204 24.47 -1.62 4.59
N GLU A 205 24.89 -0.93 5.63
CA GLU A 205 25.91 -1.37 6.59
C GLU A 205 25.24 -2.02 7.79
N LYS A 206 25.79 -3.14 8.26
CA LYS A 206 25.26 -3.83 9.44
C LYS A 206 25.60 -3.00 10.68
N THR A 207 24.64 -2.86 11.59
CA THR A 207 24.85 -2.18 12.87
C THR A 207 24.40 -3.06 14.03
N GLU A 208 24.75 -2.66 15.25
CA GLU A 208 24.27 -3.28 16.48
C GLU A 208 22.75 -3.14 16.60
N CYS A 209 22.13 -4.12 17.25
CA CYS A 209 20.68 -4.19 17.37
C CYS A 209 20.29 -4.61 18.78
N ALA A 210 19.45 -3.81 19.44
CA ALA A 210 18.88 -4.15 20.75
C ALA A 210 17.93 -5.35 20.66
N GLU A 211 17.36 -5.59 19.47
CA GLU A 211 16.24 -6.50 19.29
C GLU A 211 16.67 -7.95 19.02
N PRO A 212 16.40 -8.90 19.94
CA PRO A 212 16.88 -10.27 19.78
C PRO A 212 16.29 -10.98 18.56
N GLY A 213 17.18 -11.45 17.68
CA GLY A 213 16.81 -12.18 16.47
C GLY A 213 16.40 -11.30 15.29
N ALA A 214 16.51 -9.97 15.41
CA ALA A 214 16.43 -9.05 14.29
C ALA A 214 17.83 -8.70 13.79
N THR A 215 17.96 -8.40 12.50
CA THR A 215 19.14 -7.77 11.93
C THR A 215 18.91 -6.28 11.75
N ALA A 216 19.87 -5.44 12.15
CA ALA A 216 19.82 -4.00 11.91
C ALA A 216 20.82 -3.56 10.85
N ARG A 217 20.38 -2.64 10.00
CA ARG A 217 21.20 -2.03 8.95
C ARG A 217 20.95 -0.53 8.86
N ARG A 218 21.99 0.21 8.53
CA ARG A 218 21.94 1.62 8.14
C ARG A 218 22.11 1.75 6.64
N ARG A 219 21.34 2.61 5.98
CA ARG A 219 21.45 2.84 4.54
C ARG A 219 20.99 4.25 4.17
N PRO A 220 21.49 4.82 3.07
CA PRO A 220 20.96 6.08 2.55
C PRO A 220 19.55 5.90 1.99
N ALA A 221 18.79 7.00 1.93
CA ALA A 221 17.44 7.10 1.38
C ALA A 221 17.39 6.57 -0.07
N ALA A 222 18.40 6.92 -0.86
CA ALA A 222 18.59 6.40 -2.22
C ALA A 222 18.63 4.85 -2.23
N GLY A 223 19.25 4.22 -1.24
CA GLY A 223 19.27 2.77 -1.08
C GLY A 223 17.88 2.16 -0.88
N ALA A 224 16.97 2.86 -0.18
CA ALA A 224 15.58 2.46 -0.05
C ALA A 224 14.80 2.59 -1.37
N THR A 225 14.91 3.74 -2.04
CA THR A 225 14.24 4.00 -3.32
C THR A 225 14.70 3.03 -4.41
N ILE A 226 16.00 2.73 -4.49
CA ILE A 226 16.54 1.73 -5.43
C ILE A 226 16.01 0.32 -5.09
N ALA A 227 15.83 -0.02 -3.80
CA ALA A 227 15.28 -1.31 -3.42
C ALA A 227 13.82 -1.49 -3.88
N VAL A 228 13.02 -0.41 -3.78
CA VAL A 228 11.67 -0.36 -4.32
C VAL A 228 11.70 -0.43 -5.85
N ALA A 229 12.59 0.31 -6.52
CA ALA A 229 12.74 0.26 -7.97
C ALA A 229 13.09 -1.15 -8.47
N ASP A 230 14.05 -1.85 -7.84
CA ASP A 230 14.39 -3.24 -8.16
C ASP A 230 13.17 -4.18 -7.99
N ALA A 231 12.37 -3.99 -6.95
CA ALA A 231 11.15 -4.77 -6.75
C ALA A 231 10.07 -4.45 -7.80
N ALA A 232 9.87 -3.17 -8.11
CA ALA A 232 8.86 -2.69 -9.06
C ALA A 232 9.18 -3.12 -10.50
N LEU A 233 10.43 -3.01 -10.94
CA LEU A 233 10.84 -3.42 -12.29
C LEU A 233 10.72 -4.92 -12.51
N ARG A 234 10.95 -5.73 -11.48
CA ARG A 234 10.80 -7.20 -11.55
C ARG A 234 9.36 -7.68 -11.48
N SER A 235 8.54 -7.01 -10.68
CA SER A 235 7.12 -7.36 -10.52
C SER A 235 6.24 -6.68 -11.56
N ARG A 236 6.75 -5.64 -12.24
CA ARG A 236 6.00 -4.69 -13.06
C ARG A 236 4.86 -4.00 -12.30
N LYS A 237 4.91 -3.96 -10.96
CA LYS A 237 3.90 -3.34 -10.11
C LYS A 237 4.52 -2.45 -9.03
N LEU A 238 3.86 -1.32 -8.75
CA LEU A 238 4.29 -0.35 -7.75
C LEU A 238 3.08 0.27 -7.07
N ALA A 239 3.09 0.37 -5.76
CA ALA A 239 2.11 1.17 -5.04
C ALA A 239 2.72 2.51 -4.63
N LEU A 240 1.92 3.56 -4.74
CA LEU A 240 2.18 4.92 -4.29
C LEU A 240 1.09 5.31 -3.29
N LEU A 241 1.46 6.00 -2.21
CA LEU A 241 0.52 6.71 -1.35
C LEU A 241 0.89 8.18 -1.40
N ALA A 242 0.10 8.99 -2.11
CA ALA A 242 0.30 10.43 -2.16
C ALA A 242 -0.12 11.07 -0.83
N LEU A 243 0.74 11.93 -0.27
CA LEU A 243 0.58 12.53 1.05
C LEU A 243 0.79 14.06 1.00
N HIS A 244 -0.02 14.78 1.78
CA HIS A 244 0.01 16.24 1.92
C HIS A 244 0.11 16.63 3.40
N PRO A 245 1.23 16.37 4.09
CA PRO A 245 1.41 16.49 5.54
C PRO A 245 0.97 17.82 6.19
N TYR A 246 0.76 18.86 5.39
CA TYR A 246 0.40 20.22 5.82
C TYR A 246 -1.06 20.58 5.56
N ASP A 247 -1.84 19.71 4.89
CA ASP A 247 -3.21 20.00 4.49
C ASP A 247 -4.24 19.34 5.42
N PRO A 248 -4.83 20.05 6.39
CA PRO A 248 -5.71 19.44 7.40
C PRO A 248 -6.93 18.71 6.81
N ASP A 249 -7.32 19.03 5.57
CA ASP A 249 -8.44 18.41 4.88
C ASP A 249 -8.04 17.23 3.99
N ALA A 250 -6.75 16.94 3.85
CA ALA A 250 -6.26 15.89 2.98
C ALA A 250 -6.63 14.47 3.46
N MET A 251 -6.61 13.56 2.50
CA MET A 251 -6.64 12.11 2.71
C MET A 251 -5.55 11.48 1.87
N GLY A 252 -4.93 10.39 2.35
CA GLY A 252 -3.92 9.71 1.53
C GLY A 252 -4.58 9.18 0.25
N LEU A 253 -3.99 9.42 -0.92
CA LEU A 253 -4.46 8.83 -2.17
C LEU A 253 -3.58 7.64 -2.51
N HIS A 254 -4.16 6.44 -2.44
CA HIS A 254 -3.48 5.23 -2.81
C HIS A 254 -3.61 4.99 -4.31
N LEU A 255 -2.48 4.73 -4.96
CA LEU A 255 -2.38 4.34 -6.36
C LEU A 255 -1.59 3.03 -6.45
N THR A 256 -2.13 2.02 -7.10
CA THR A 256 -1.37 0.86 -7.57
C THR A 256 -1.18 0.97 -9.07
N LEU A 257 0.05 0.77 -9.52
CA LEU A 257 0.47 0.85 -10.90
C LEU A 257 0.81 -0.54 -11.44
N PHE A 258 0.46 -0.80 -12.69
CA PHE A 258 0.84 -1.98 -13.47
C PHE A 258 1.76 -1.59 -14.64
N GLY A 259 2.42 -2.60 -15.23
CA GLY A 259 3.28 -2.41 -16.39
C GLY A 259 4.47 -1.50 -16.12
N VAL A 260 4.97 -1.45 -14.88
CA VAL A 260 5.98 -0.46 -14.47
C VAL A 260 7.29 -0.66 -15.24
N GLU A 261 7.79 0.42 -15.82
CA GLU A 261 9.06 0.52 -16.55
C GLU A 261 9.90 1.69 -16.01
N ALA A 262 11.23 1.58 -16.06
CA ALA A 262 12.11 2.71 -15.86
C ALA A 262 12.34 3.44 -17.19
N VAL A 263 12.07 4.74 -17.24
CA VAL A 263 12.09 5.54 -18.46
C VAL A 263 12.98 6.78 -18.25
N ALA A 264 13.87 7.06 -19.19
CA ALA A 264 14.67 8.27 -19.18
C ALA A 264 13.81 9.50 -19.53
N PRO A 265 14.17 10.73 -19.07
CA PRO A 265 13.37 11.93 -19.30
C PRO A 265 13.01 12.15 -20.79
N GLU A 266 13.96 11.96 -21.70
CA GLU A 266 13.77 12.20 -23.13
C GLU A 266 12.78 11.21 -23.74
N VAL A 267 12.83 9.96 -23.30
CA VAL A 267 11.88 8.92 -23.71
C VAL A 267 10.50 9.22 -23.15
N LEU A 268 10.41 9.67 -21.89
CA LEU A 268 9.14 10.03 -21.27
C LEU A 268 8.45 11.19 -21.99
N MET A 269 9.23 12.22 -22.35
CA MET A 269 8.73 13.36 -23.13
C MET A 269 8.16 12.90 -24.47
N ARG A 270 8.88 12.03 -25.20
CA ARG A 270 8.42 11.51 -26.49
C ARG A 270 7.19 10.60 -26.34
N ASP A 271 7.20 9.70 -25.37
CA ASP A 271 6.15 8.68 -25.20
C ASP A 271 4.80 9.29 -24.76
N HIS A 272 4.79 10.51 -24.22
CA HIS A 272 3.59 11.22 -23.75
C HIS A 272 3.43 12.63 -24.34
N ALA A 273 4.18 12.94 -25.41
CA ALA A 273 4.20 14.24 -26.09
C ALA A 273 4.26 15.43 -25.13
N LEU A 274 5.14 15.37 -24.13
CA LEU A 274 5.30 16.42 -23.14
C LEU A 274 5.93 17.65 -23.79
N GLU A 275 5.43 18.83 -23.44
CA GLU A 275 5.98 20.11 -23.88
C GLU A 275 7.44 20.29 -23.41
N ALA A 276 8.20 21.08 -24.17
CA ALA A 276 9.54 21.47 -23.75
C ALA A 276 9.48 22.13 -22.37
N GLY A 277 10.39 21.73 -21.48
CA GLY A 277 10.43 22.25 -20.11
C GLY A 277 9.53 21.53 -19.10
N ALA A 278 8.62 20.65 -19.53
CA ALA A 278 7.66 20.00 -18.63
C ALA A 278 8.32 19.13 -17.53
N LEU A 279 9.54 18.64 -17.77
CA LEU A 279 10.30 17.83 -16.82
C LEU A 279 11.43 18.61 -16.12
N ASP A 280 11.55 19.92 -16.37
CA ASP A 280 12.67 20.73 -15.87
C ASP A 280 12.83 20.70 -14.35
N PRO A 281 11.76 20.73 -13.51
CA PRO A 281 11.93 20.66 -12.07
C PRO A 281 12.74 19.42 -11.65
N TRP A 282 12.40 18.25 -12.20
CA TRP A 282 13.09 16.99 -11.90
C TRP A 282 14.49 16.94 -12.49
N ILE A 283 14.69 17.45 -13.71
CA ILE A 283 16.01 17.50 -14.36
C ILE A 283 16.96 18.37 -13.55
N ARG A 284 16.55 19.59 -13.18
CA ARG A 284 17.34 20.50 -12.34
C ARG A 284 17.65 19.89 -10.97
N ALA A 285 16.68 19.23 -10.34
CA ALA A 285 16.90 18.55 -9.07
C ALA A 285 17.99 17.45 -9.19
N ALA A 286 17.95 16.66 -10.27
CA ALA A 286 18.98 15.64 -10.53
C ALA A 286 20.36 16.26 -10.78
N GLU A 287 20.43 17.34 -11.56
CA GLU A 287 21.67 18.06 -11.84
C GLU A 287 22.31 18.64 -10.58
N ARG A 288 21.51 19.31 -9.73
CA ARG A 288 21.98 19.88 -8.46
C ARG A 288 22.50 18.80 -7.51
N ARG A 289 21.85 17.65 -7.47
CA ARG A 289 22.26 16.49 -6.67
C ARG A 289 23.39 15.68 -7.31
N LYS A 290 23.76 15.96 -8.56
CA LYS A 290 24.72 15.19 -9.37
C LYS A 290 24.30 13.71 -9.52
N GLU A 291 23.00 13.49 -9.71
CA GLU A 291 22.38 12.18 -9.84
C GLU A 291 21.84 11.94 -11.25
N LYS A 292 21.60 10.68 -11.61
CA LYS A 292 20.87 10.36 -12.86
C LYS A 292 19.40 10.22 -12.57
N LEU A 293 18.57 10.94 -13.33
CA LEU A 293 17.12 10.83 -13.27
C LEU A 293 16.61 9.72 -14.18
N PHE A 294 15.75 8.88 -13.62
CA PHE A 294 14.82 8.03 -14.34
C PHE A 294 13.44 8.17 -13.71
N PHE A 295 12.40 7.78 -14.44
CA PHE A 295 11.04 7.69 -13.91
C PHE A 295 10.58 6.24 -13.90
N LEU A 296 10.01 5.77 -12.79
CA LEU A 296 9.20 4.56 -12.80
C LEU A 296 7.81 4.95 -13.25
N VAL A 297 7.42 4.48 -14.44
CA VAL A 297 6.17 4.86 -15.11
C VAL A 297 5.28 3.65 -15.25
N GLY A 298 4.01 3.78 -14.89
CA GLY A 298 3.05 2.69 -14.99
C GLY A 298 1.62 3.18 -15.22
N GLY A 299 0.75 2.26 -15.63
CA GLY A 299 -0.68 2.52 -15.73
C GLY A 299 -1.38 2.33 -14.39
N VAL A 300 -2.42 3.11 -14.10
CA VAL A 300 -3.22 2.98 -12.87
C VAL A 300 -4.04 1.69 -12.90
N GLU A 301 -3.76 0.78 -11.97
CA GLU A 301 -4.54 -0.44 -11.69
C GLU A 301 -5.62 -0.16 -10.65
N GLU A 302 -5.25 0.47 -9.53
CA GLU A 302 -6.16 0.82 -8.44
C GLU A 302 -5.90 2.25 -7.97
N ALA A 303 -6.94 3.06 -7.88
CA ALA A 303 -6.92 4.38 -7.28
C ALA A 303 -8.07 4.47 -6.27
N PHE A 304 -7.74 4.77 -5.01
CA PHE A 304 -8.74 4.97 -3.96
C PHE A 304 -8.17 5.79 -2.81
N THR A 305 -9.09 6.43 -2.09
CA THR A 305 -8.76 7.25 -0.93
C THR A 305 -8.53 6.37 0.28
N GLN A 306 -7.48 6.64 1.02
CA GLN A 306 -7.22 6.02 2.30
C GLN A 306 -7.49 7.03 3.40
N CYS A 307 -8.51 6.68 4.19
CA CYS A 307 -8.95 7.39 5.38
C CYS A 307 -7.79 7.57 6.36
N SER A 308 -7.24 8.79 6.42
CA SER A 308 -6.10 9.11 7.25
C SER A 308 -5.99 10.61 7.55
N GLN A 309 -7.08 11.22 8.01
CA GLN A 309 -7.15 12.67 8.25
C GLN A 309 -6.16 13.20 9.31
N ASN A 310 -5.54 12.31 10.09
CA ASN A 310 -4.49 12.70 11.03
C ASN A 310 -3.15 13.06 10.37
N LEU A 311 -2.88 12.60 9.14
CA LEU A 311 -1.55 12.75 8.55
C LEU A 311 -1.17 14.20 8.24
N PHE A 312 -2.08 15.16 8.45
CA PHE A 312 -2.02 16.40 7.69
C PHE A 312 -2.16 17.69 8.49
N VAL A 313 -1.97 17.63 9.80
CA VAL A 313 -1.83 18.84 10.61
C VAL A 313 -0.45 18.85 11.26
N LYS A 314 0.56 18.86 10.40
CA LYS A 314 1.95 19.07 10.77
C LYS A 314 2.37 20.48 10.35
N LYS A 315 3.28 21.10 11.10
CA LYS A 315 3.87 22.40 10.76
C LYS A 315 5.39 22.27 10.79
N PRO A 316 6.14 22.77 9.79
CA PRO A 316 7.59 22.75 9.85
C PRO A 316 8.10 23.44 11.13
N VAL A 317 9.02 22.81 11.86
CA VAL A 317 9.64 23.44 13.03
C VAL A 317 10.75 24.38 12.57
N PRO A 318 10.73 25.67 12.96
CA PRO A 318 11.82 26.61 12.68
C PRO A 318 13.16 26.08 13.17
N VAL A 319 14.21 26.28 12.39
CA VAL A 319 15.54 25.68 12.61
C VAL A 319 16.09 26.01 14.01
N GLU A 320 15.81 27.21 14.55
CA GLU A 320 16.30 27.61 15.88
C GLU A 320 15.69 26.81 17.03
N ARG A 321 14.46 26.28 16.85
CA ARG A 321 13.75 25.49 17.88
C ARG A 321 14.05 23.98 17.83
N ARG A 322 14.71 23.50 16.77
CA ARG A 322 14.96 22.05 16.53
C ARG A 322 15.86 21.40 17.59
N ARG A 323 16.77 22.15 18.23
CA ARG A 323 17.75 21.60 19.19
C ARG A 323 17.32 21.64 20.66
N ALA A 324 16.37 22.50 21.05
CA ALA A 324 16.07 22.73 22.47
C ALA A 324 15.29 21.58 23.14
N ASN A 325 14.57 20.75 22.36
CA ASN A 325 13.70 19.69 22.87
C ASN A 325 14.20 18.26 22.58
N TRP A 326 15.34 18.09 21.89
CA TRP A 326 15.78 16.78 21.37
C TRP A 326 17.19 16.41 21.78
N SER A 327 17.30 15.32 22.56
CA SER A 327 18.59 14.86 23.10
C SER A 327 19.39 13.98 22.13
N ARG A 328 18.74 13.20 21.24
CA ARG A 328 19.36 12.47 20.10
C ARG A 328 18.34 11.72 19.23
N GLU A 329 18.71 11.42 17.99
CA GLU A 329 18.00 10.53 17.05
C GLU A 329 17.96 9.08 17.57
N TRP A 330 16.89 8.33 17.27
CA TRP A 330 16.80 6.91 17.60
C TRP A 330 17.77 6.08 16.75
N VAL A 331 18.47 5.13 17.38
CA VAL A 331 19.35 4.19 16.70
C VAL A 331 18.96 2.74 16.97
N PRO A 332 19.36 1.75 16.14
CA PRO A 332 18.91 0.36 16.32
C PRO A 332 19.41 -0.34 17.60
N SER A 333 20.36 0.25 18.32
CA SER A 333 20.78 -0.15 19.67
C SER A 333 19.83 0.35 20.78
N ASP A 334 18.89 1.22 20.45
CA ASP A 334 17.78 1.61 21.32
C ASP A 334 16.59 0.64 21.12
N SER A 335 15.68 0.60 22.09
CA SER A 335 14.53 -0.32 22.05
C SER A 335 13.48 0.11 21.02
N LEU A 336 12.78 -0.85 20.41
CA LEU A 336 11.62 -0.52 19.57
C LEU A 336 10.48 0.11 20.37
N GLU A 337 10.36 -0.20 21.67
CA GLU A 337 9.40 0.43 22.57
C GLU A 337 9.59 1.95 22.65
N GLN A 338 10.83 2.45 22.57
CA GLN A 338 11.13 3.88 22.54
C GLN A 338 10.71 4.52 21.21
N LEU A 339 11.04 3.88 20.08
CA LEU A 339 10.67 4.37 18.75
C LEU A 339 9.14 4.40 18.59
N LEU A 340 8.47 3.31 18.95
CA LEU A 340 7.01 3.20 18.84
C LEU A 340 6.26 3.91 19.98
N GLY A 341 6.94 4.32 21.05
CA GLY A 341 6.31 5.07 22.14
C GLY A 341 5.93 6.50 21.73
N GLY A 342 6.73 7.12 20.86
CA GLY A 342 6.52 8.48 20.36
C GLY A 342 5.74 8.56 19.04
N GLN A 343 5.55 7.44 18.34
CA GLN A 343 5.04 7.51 16.97
C GLN A 343 3.55 7.88 16.92
N PHE A 344 3.24 8.76 15.97
CA PHE A 344 1.88 9.14 15.62
C PHE A 344 1.35 8.42 14.36
N GLU A 345 2.24 8.01 13.46
CA GLU A 345 1.90 7.33 12.21
C GLU A 345 2.85 6.16 11.89
N ILE A 346 2.30 5.12 11.27
CA ILE A 346 3.06 3.99 10.71
C ILE A 346 2.52 3.73 9.32
N PHE A 347 3.38 3.73 8.31
CA PHE A 347 2.99 3.30 6.97
C PHE A 347 3.19 1.80 6.83
N GLN A 348 2.17 1.10 6.34
CA GLN A 348 2.20 -0.34 6.15
C GLN A 348 2.16 -0.68 4.66
N ALA A 349 3.15 -1.45 4.20
CA ALA A 349 3.12 -2.06 2.87
C ALA A 349 2.88 -3.57 2.96
N THR A 350 2.04 -4.07 2.07
CA THR A 350 1.78 -5.50 1.89
C THR A 350 1.70 -5.81 0.41
N VAL A 351 2.02 -7.03 0.01
CA VAL A 351 1.95 -7.45 -1.39
C VAL A 351 1.24 -8.79 -1.46
N SER A 352 0.30 -8.97 -2.37
CA SER A 352 -0.38 -10.25 -2.60
C SER A 352 0.56 -11.32 -3.17
N ALA A 353 0.08 -12.57 -3.27
CA ALA A 353 0.78 -13.64 -3.98
C ALA A 353 1.00 -13.34 -5.48
N SER A 354 0.12 -12.58 -6.14
CA SER A 354 0.28 -12.13 -7.54
C SER A 354 1.35 -11.07 -7.68
N GLY A 355 1.70 -10.39 -6.60
CA GLY A 355 2.60 -9.25 -6.64
C GLY A 355 1.88 -7.91 -6.60
N LEU A 356 0.55 -7.87 -6.41
CA LEU A 356 -0.22 -6.63 -6.23
C LEU A 356 0.21 -5.95 -4.92
N PRO A 357 0.91 -4.80 -4.98
CA PRO A 357 1.31 -4.08 -3.80
C PRO A 357 0.15 -3.25 -3.24
N GLY A 358 0.25 -2.92 -1.96
CA GLY A 358 -0.64 -1.98 -1.28
C GLY A 358 0.19 -1.24 -0.24
N VAL A 359 -0.01 0.07 -0.11
CA VAL A 359 0.58 0.91 0.92
C VAL A 359 -0.54 1.67 1.61
N SER A 360 -0.46 1.80 2.94
CA SER A 360 -1.43 2.61 3.67
C SER A 360 -0.92 3.12 5.00
N PRO A 361 -1.44 4.27 5.45
CA PRO A 361 -1.11 4.80 6.76
C PRO A 361 -1.90 4.09 7.85
N ARG A 362 -1.30 4.00 9.03
CA ARG A 362 -1.91 3.57 10.28
C ARG A 362 -1.67 4.67 11.28
N ASN A 363 -2.76 5.20 11.81
CA ASN A 363 -2.70 6.26 12.80
C ASN A 363 -3.28 5.73 14.10
N GLY A 364 -2.87 6.34 15.18
CA GLY A 364 -3.57 6.33 16.46
C GLY A 364 -3.33 7.67 17.13
N ASP A 365 -3.71 7.78 18.40
CA ASP A 365 -3.06 8.78 19.25
C ASP A 365 -1.57 8.47 19.36
N VAL A 366 -0.79 9.43 19.88
CA VAL A 366 0.65 9.26 20.11
C VAL A 366 0.89 7.94 20.88
N GLY A 367 1.73 7.08 20.32
CA GLY A 367 2.06 5.77 20.91
C GLY A 367 1.02 4.67 20.69
N LEU A 368 -0.07 4.93 19.95
CA LEU A 368 -1.18 3.97 19.74
C LEU A 368 -1.32 3.49 18.28
N ALA A 369 -0.55 4.05 17.34
CA ALA A 369 -0.54 3.58 15.95
C ALA A 369 -0.01 2.13 15.82
N GLY A 370 0.94 1.76 16.68
CA GLY A 370 1.45 0.40 16.81
C GLY A 370 2.03 0.16 18.20
N LEU A 371 1.92 -1.08 18.68
CA LEU A 371 2.39 -1.47 20.01
C LEU A 371 3.46 -2.54 19.88
N VAL A 372 4.59 -2.36 20.56
CA VAL A 372 5.58 -3.44 20.71
C VAL A 372 5.12 -4.38 21.82
N ALA A 373 5.16 -5.67 21.52
CA ALA A 373 5.00 -6.76 22.46
C ALA A 373 6.12 -7.78 22.26
N ARG A 374 6.23 -8.74 23.17
CA ARG A 374 7.27 -9.78 23.14
C ARG A 374 6.64 -11.16 23.02
N ARG A 375 7.12 -11.98 22.08
CA ARG A 375 6.79 -13.41 22.00
C ARG A 375 8.05 -14.22 22.28
N GLY A 376 8.21 -14.66 23.53
CA GLY A 376 9.52 -15.08 24.03
C GLY A 376 10.47 -13.88 24.00
N LYS A 377 11.67 -14.04 23.41
CA LYS A 377 12.64 -12.93 23.28
C LYS A 377 12.42 -12.04 22.05
N ARG A 378 11.55 -12.43 21.10
CA ARG A 378 11.40 -11.73 19.82
C ARG A 378 10.40 -10.58 19.92
N PRO A 379 10.72 -9.39 19.38
CA PRO A 379 9.76 -8.31 19.27
C PRO A 379 8.68 -8.63 18.24
N VAL A 380 7.47 -8.23 18.58
CA VAL A 380 6.29 -8.32 17.73
C VAL A 380 5.59 -6.98 17.75
N ILE A 381 5.25 -6.46 16.59
CA ILE A 381 4.46 -5.23 16.44
C ILE A 381 3.00 -5.62 16.26
N LEU A 382 2.14 -5.00 17.05
CA LEU A 382 0.70 -5.17 17.07
C LEU A 382 0.05 -3.87 16.59
N ILE A 383 -0.66 -3.93 15.48
CA ILE A 383 -1.41 -2.80 14.93
C ILE A 383 -2.90 -3.14 15.02
N PRO A 384 -3.69 -2.43 15.83
CA PRO A 384 -5.13 -2.67 15.93
C PRO A 384 -5.86 -2.13 14.70
N TYR A 385 -6.90 -2.84 14.27
CA TYR A 385 -7.83 -2.42 13.22
C TYR A 385 -9.24 -2.46 13.77
N PHE A 386 -9.99 -1.37 13.64
CA PHE A 386 -11.31 -1.24 14.21
C PHE A 386 -12.39 -1.17 13.13
N THR A 387 -13.64 -1.28 13.58
CA THR A 387 -14.84 -1.38 12.75
C THR A 387 -15.05 -0.14 11.86
N GLY A 388 -15.74 -0.33 10.73
CA GLY A 388 -16.12 0.75 9.82
C GLY A 388 -15.49 0.70 8.44
N ASN A 389 -14.62 -0.27 8.16
CA ASN A 389 -14.16 -0.66 6.82
C ASN A 389 -13.93 -2.18 6.85
N GLY A 390 -14.84 -2.97 6.27
CA GLY A 390 -14.69 -4.43 6.24
C GLY A 390 -13.30 -4.81 5.71
N VAL A 391 -12.60 -5.67 6.47
CA VAL A 391 -11.30 -6.30 6.15
C VAL A 391 -10.48 -5.58 5.08
N HIS A 392 -9.58 -4.70 5.54
CA HIS A 392 -8.73 -3.89 4.67
C HIS A 392 -7.93 -4.74 3.67
N GLY A 393 -7.75 -4.28 2.43
CA GLY A 393 -6.99 -5.01 1.39
C GLY A 393 -5.62 -5.51 1.85
N HIS A 394 -4.98 -4.81 2.80
CA HIS A 394 -3.74 -5.26 3.46
C HIS A 394 -3.87 -6.59 4.23
N ALA A 395 -4.93 -6.76 5.01
CA ALA A 395 -5.20 -8.01 5.74
C ALA A 395 -5.36 -9.18 4.75
N ALA A 396 -5.97 -8.89 3.62
CA ALA A 396 -6.26 -9.85 2.57
C ALA A 396 -5.01 -10.22 1.75
N LYS A 397 -4.15 -9.24 1.42
CA LYS A 397 -2.81 -9.49 0.84
C LYS A 397 -1.97 -10.39 1.74
N ILE A 398 -2.03 -10.18 3.06
CA ILE A 398 -1.28 -10.97 4.06
C ILE A 398 -1.74 -12.42 4.16
N TRP A 399 -3.02 -12.68 3.90
CA TRP A 399 -3.50 -14.05 3.75
C TRP A 399 -2.78 -14.76 2.61
N SER A 400 -2.58 -14.12 1.46
CA SER A 400 -1.89 -14.75 0.32
C SER A 400 -0.36 -14.71 0.41
N ASN A 401 0.22 -13.76 1.14
CA ASN A 401 1.66 -13.60 1.32
C ASN A 401 1.96 -13.09 2.74
N PRO A 402 2.44 -13.93 3.66
CA PRO A 402 2.52 -13.61 5.10
C PRO A 402 3.76 -12.79 5.46
N VAL A 403 4.06 -11.74 4.69
CA VAL A 403 5.19 -10.83 4.90
C VAL A 403 4.73 -9.41 4.63
N ALA A 404 5.15 -8.49 5.49
CA ALA A 404 4.90 -7.06 5.33
C ALA A 404 6.14 -6.25 5.68
N SER A 405 6.05 -4.97 5.37
CA SER A 405 6.96 -3.94 5.83
C SER A 405 6.16 -2.82 6.47
N LEU A 406 6.72 -2.26 7.53
CA LEU A 406 6.25 -1.07 8.21
C LEU A 406 7.32 0.00 8.06
N MET A 407 6.94 1.22 7.73
CA MET A 407 7.79 2.39 7.74
C MET A 407 7.32 3.33 8.82
N ILE A 408 8.23 3.66 9.72
CA ILE A 408 8.05 4.70 10.73
C ILE A 408 8.78 5.91 10.17
N TRP A 409 8.02 6.92 9.83
CA TRP A 409 8.52 8.21 9.40
C TRP A 409 8.31 9.18 10.55
N ASP A 410 9.30 9.28 11.42
CA ASP A 410 9.17 10.03 12.66
C ASP A 410 9.74 11.42 12.50
N ASP A 411 8.92 12.31 11.97
CA ASP A 411 9.25 13.72 11.75
C ASP A 411 8.95 14.62 12.94
N HIS A 412 8.48 14.10 14.07
CA HIS A 412 7.99 14.94 15.18
C HIS A 412 8.49 14.48 16.55
N THR A 413 9.18 13.34 16.64
CA THR A 413 9.91 12.90 17.83
C THR A 413 11.31 12.37 17.49
N ALA A 414 11.50 11.18 16.95
CA ALA A 414 12.84 10.62 16.79
C ALA A 414 13.66 11.23 15.64
N GLY A 415 13.05 11.99 14.72
CA GLY A 415 13.73 12.63 13.58
C GLY A 415 14.30 11.62 12.58
N CYS A 416 13.73 10.42 12.50
CA CYS A 416 14.32 9.30 11.77
C CYS A 416 13.31 8.57 10.88
N ALA A 417 13.83 7.85 9.89
CA ALA A 417 13.03 6.96 9.05
C ALA A 417 13.48 5.51 9.21
N VAL A 418 12.58 4.65 9.67
CA VAL A 418 12.89 3.25 9.99
C VAL A 418 11.94 2.32 9.26
N THR A 419 12.48 1.36 8.52
CA THR A 419 11.70 0.26 7.92
C THR A 419 11.86 -1.02 8.74
N LEU A 420 10.74 -1.55 9.23
CA LEU A 420 10.65 -2.81 9.98
C LEU A 420 9.95 -3.86 9.12
N SER A 421 10.65 -4.96 8.82
CA SER A 421 10.11 -6.01 7.95
C SER A 421 10.07 -7.36 8.64
N GLY A 422 9.10 -8.19 8.27
CA GLY A 422 9.10 -9.59 8.67
C GLY A 422 7.80 -10.35 8.46
N PRO A 423 7.74 -11.58 9.01
CA PRO A 423 6.57 -12.44 8.93
C PRO A 423 5.37 -11.81 9.66
N SER A 424 4.23 -11.86 9.00
CA SER A 424 3.05 -11.11 9.39
C SER A 424 1.78 -11.92 9.24
N ARG A 425 0.80 -11.65 10.10
CA ARG A 425 -0.51 -12.29 10.05
C ARG A 425 -1.60 -11.41 10.65
N VAL A 426 -2.84 -11.77 10.36
CA VAL A 426 -4.03 -11.24 11.01
C VAL A 426 -4.39 -12.13 12.21
N ALA A 427 -4.82 -11.52 13.31
CA ALA A 427 -5.29 -12.20 14.53
C ALA A 427 -6.59 -11.55 15.03
N SER A 428 -7.47 -12.31 15.68
CA SER A 428 -8.65 -11.76 16.34
C SER A 428 -8.28 -10.95 17.58
N HIS A 429 -9.18 -10.08 18.02
CA HIS A 429 -9.00 -9.35 19.27
C HIS A 429 -8.80 -10.28 20.47
N ASP A 430 -9.64 -11.31 20.64
CA ASP A 430 -9.52 -12.29 21.73
C ASP A 430 -8.15 -12.97 21.77
N TRP A 431 -7.59 -13.30 20.60
CA TRP A 431 -6.27 -13.91 20.52
C TRP A 431 -5.20 -12.95 21.05
N VAL A 432 -5.32 -11.65 20.73
CA VAL A 432 -4.39 -10.62 21.24
C VAL A 432 -4.62 -10.38 22.72
N THR A 433 -5.85 -10.26 23.19
CA THR A 433 -6.18 -10.08 24.62
C THR A 433 -5.62 -11.22 25.47
N SER A 434 -5.72 -12.47 24.99
CA SER A 434 -5.16 -13.64 25.69
C SER A 434 -3.63 -13.66 25.69
N ARG A 435 -2.96 -13.26 24.60
CA ARG A 435 -1.50 -13.44 24.42
C ARG A 435 -0.67 -12.21 24.74
N PHE A 436 -1.27 -11.04 24.63
CA PHE A 436 -0.67 -9.73 24.81
C PHE A 436 -1.62 -8.81 25.59
N PRO A 437 -2.01 -9.18 26.83
CA PRO A 437 -3.04 -8.47 27.59
C PRO A 437 -2.69 -6.99 27.82
N GLU A 438 -1.41 -6.65 28.00
CA GLU A 438 -0.97 -5.26 28.17
C GLU A 438 -1.23 -4.40 26.93
N ALA A 439 -1.04 -4.97 25.73
CA ALA A 439 -1.32 -4.26 24.48
C ALA A 439 -2.84 -4.05 24.31
N ALA A 440 -3.64 -5.07 24.60
CA ALA A 440 -5.10 -4.96 24.59
C ALA A 440 -5.60 -3.94 25.62
N LYS A 441 -5.04 -3.92 26.84
CA LYS A 441 -5.37 -2.95 27.89
C LYS A 441 -5.07 -1.51 27.48
N LYS A 442 -3.92 -1.25 26.86
CA LYS A 442 -3.58 0.08 26.30
C LYS A 442 -4.61 0.57 25.29
N ILE A 443 -5.22 -0.33 24.54
CA ILE A 443 -6.31 0.00 23.62
C ILE A 443 -7.66 0.12 24.34
N GLY A 444 -7.97 -0.73 25.33
CA GLY A 444 -9.25 -0.72 26.03
C GLY A 444 -9.52 0.52 26.91
N VAL A 445 -8.49 1.31 27.25
CA VAL A 445 -8.66 2.55 28.04
C VAL A 445 -9.20 3.73 27.23
N ARG A 446 -9.28 3.61 25.90
CA ARG A 446 -9.74 4.69 25.03
C ARG A 446 -11.22 5.01 25.28
N ARG A 447 -11.58 6.26 25.05
CA ARG A 447 -12.94 6.79 25.22
C ARG A 447 -13.35 7.56 23.98
N ARG A 448 -14.64 7.51 23.65
CA ARG A 448 -15.27 8.33 22.61
C ARG A 448 -15.41 9.77 23.11
N GLN A 449 -15.79 10.68 22.20
CA GLN A 449 -16.01 12.09 22.49
C GLN A 449 -17.02 12.36 23.63
N ASN A 450 -18.04 11.51 23.72
CA ASN A 450 -19.07 11.56 24.76
C ASN A 450 -18.63 10.92 26.10
N GLY A 451 -17.38 10.47 26.21
CA GLY A 451 -16.84 9.81 27.41
C GLY A 451 -17.14 8.31 27.52
N GLU A 452 -17.90 7.72 26.60
CA GLU A 452 -18.18 6.28 26.58
C GLU A 452 -16.94 5.47 26.17
N PRO A 453 -16.84 4.17 26.52
CA PRO A 453 -15.81 3.28 25.99
C PRO A 453 -15.77 3.28 24.45
N ALA A 454 -14.56 3.34 23.89
CA ALA A 454 -14.36 3.18 22.46
C ALA A 454 -14.51 1.70 22.04
N ASP A 455 -14.87 1.47 20.77
CA ASP A 455 -15.03 0.12 20.24
C ASP A 455 -13.70 -0.65 20.25
N ASP A 456 -13.80 -1.95 20.52
CA ASP A 456 -12.67 -2.86 20.40
C ASP A 456 -12.24 -3.05 18.94
N PRO A 457 -10.97 -3.43 18.71
CA PRO A 457 -10.51 -3.79 17.38
C PRO A 457 -11.30 -4.97 16.81
N GLU A 458 -11.67 -4.90 15.52
CA GLU A 458 -12.22 -6.02 14.77
C GLU A 458 -11.17 -7.12 14.60
N TYR A 459 -9.92 -6.72 14.33
CA TYR A 459 -8.78 -7.61 14.26
C TYR A 459 -7.47 -6.85 14.51
N TRP A 460 -6.38 -7.60 14.59
CA TRP A 460 -5.04 -7.08 14.78
C TRP A 460 -4.12 -7.60 13.69
N PHE A 461 -3.25 -6.72 13.22
CA PHE A 461 -2.09 -7.12 12.45
C PHE A 461 -0.94 -7.39 13.41
N VAL A 462 -0.29 -8.54 13.24
CA VAL A 462 0.77 -9.05 14.10
C VAL A 462 1.99 -9.35 13.25
N GLN A 463 3.07 -8.57 13.43
CA GLN A 463 4.32 -8.72 12.69
C GLN A 463 5.48 -9.06 13.62
N SER A 464 6.18 -10.15 13.34
CA SER A 464 7.50 -10.39 13.95
C SER A 464 8.54 -9.54 13.22
N VAL A 465 9.33 -8.76 13.95
CA VAL A 465 10.40 -7.96 13.36
C VAL A 465 11.64 -8.83 13.21
N VAL A 466 12.13 -8.97 11.97
CA VAL A 466 13.35 -9.74 11.68
C VAL A 466 14.41 -8.90 10.99
N ASP A 467 14.04 -7.77 10.40
CA ASP A 467 14.93 -6.86 9.72
C ASP A 467 14.53 -5.41 10.02
N ILE A 468 15.51 -4.62 10.45
CA ILE A 468 15.39 -3.21 10.83
C ILE A 468 16.34 -2.44 9.92
N ARG A 469 15.82 -1.44 9.20
CA ARG A 469 16.61 -0.57 8.33
C ARG A 469 16.40 0.87 8.72
N LEU A 470 17.42 1.51 9.26
CA LEU A 470 17.46 2.93 9.54
C LEU A 470 17.99 3.67 8.30
N GLN A 471 17.31 4.75 7.92
CA GLN A 471 17.79 5.71 6.93
C GLN A 471 18.90 6.59 7.55
N ASP A 472 19.95 6.89 6.79
CA ASP A 472 21.07 7.70 7.28
C ASP A 472 20.77 9.19 7.35
N GLU A 473 19.94 9.67 6.43
CA GLU A 473 19.49 11.04 6.37
C GLU A 473 18.41 11.29 7.42
N PRO A 474 18.54 12.34 8.25
CA PRO A 474 17.50 12.70 9.20
C PRO A 474 16.24 13.14 8.47
N VAL A 475 15.09 12.91 9.11
CA VAL A 475 13.81 13.38 8.60
C VAL A 475 13.62 14.85 8.98
N GLU A 476 13.06 15.65 8.07
CA GLU A 476 12.75 17.04 8.38
C GLU A 476 11.72 17.13 9.52
N LEU A 477 12.04 17.93 10.54
CA LEU A 477 11.22 18.04 11.74
C LEU A 477 9.98 18.91 11.53
N ASN A 478 8.83 18.35 11.91
CA ASN A 478 7.53 18.98 11.99
C ASN A 478 6.98 18.93 13.43
N SER A 479 6.20 19.92 13.82
CA SER A 479 5.38 19.91 15.02
C SER A 479 3.97 19.47 14.67
N LEU A 480 3.35 18.72 15.57
CA LEU A 480 1.92 18.44 15.48
C LEU A 480 1.16 19.68 15.94
N ASP A 481 0.14 20.10 15.19
CA ASP A 481 -0.75 21.16 15.65
C ASP A 481 -1.53 20.69 16.90
N SER A 482 -1.55 21.52 17.94
CA SER A 482 -2.22 21.22 19.21
C SER A 482 -3.74 21.23 19.10
N ALA A 483 -4.31 21.95 18.12
CA ALA A 483 -5.74 22.02 17.86
C ALA A 483 -6.24 20.85 17.00
N ARG A 484 -5.34 19.96 16.53
CA ARG A 484 -5.72 18.84 15.68
C ARG A 484 -6.71 17.92 16.42
N ALA A 485 -7.80 17.56 15.75
CA ALA A 485 -8.66 16.49 16.26
C ALA A 485 -7.93 15.14 16.12
N THR A 486 -8.05 14.25 17.11
CA THR A 486 -7.51 12.89 16.98
C THR A 486 -8.37 12.10 15.98
N CYS A 487 -7.75 11.54 14.93
CA CYS A 487 -8.41 10.83 13.84
C CYS A 487 -9.19 9.61 14.31
N SER A 488 -10.41 9.55 13.83
CA SER A 488 -11.43 8.64 14.32
C SER A 488 -12.05 7.79 13.23
N ILE A 489 -11.28 7.38 12.23
CA ILE A 489 -11.71 6.34 11.27
C ILE A 489 -11.90 4.96 11.95
N HIS A 490 -12.05 4.98 13.29
CA HIS A 490 -11.81 3.99 14.30
C HIS A 490 -10.36 3.50 14.21
N ALA A 491 -9.48 4.35 14.73
CA ALA A 491 -8.35 3.99 15.55
C ALA A 491 -8.25 5.05 16.66
N ALA A 492 -9.20 4.99 17.60
CA ALA A 492 -9.21 5.71 18.87
C ALA A 492 -9.55 7.19 18.93
N GLY A 493 -9.53 7.92 17.82
CA GLY A 493 -9.69 9.37 17.90
C GLY A 493 -11.06 9.83 18.37
N LEU A 494 -11.06 11.01 19.00
CA LEU A 494 -12.22 11.68 19.58
C LEU A 494 -13.19 12.20 18.52
N ALA A 495 -12.76 12.52 17.30
CA ALA A 495 -13.63 13.12 16.28
C ALA A 495 -14.68 12.13 15.72
N HIS A 496 -15.64 12.57 14.92
CA HIS A 496 -16.39 11.71 13.99
C HIS A 496 -16.39 12.41 12.63
N HIS A 497 -15.42 12.09 11.78
CA HIS A 497 -15.37 12.67 10.44
C HIS A 497 -16.02 11.73 9.42
N GLY A 498 -16.95 12.25 8.62
CA GLY A 498 -17.58 11.54 7.51
C GLY A 498 -16.56 11.18 6.43
N LYS A 499 -16.49 9.88 6.08
CA LYS A 499 -15.47 9.22 5.23
C LYS A 499 -15.42 9.62 3.75
N LYS A 500 -16.01 10.71 3.33
CA LYS A 500 -15.95 11.14 1.93
C LYS A 500 -15.73 12.62 1.89
N PRO A 501 -14.50 13.08 1.67
CA PRO A 501 -14.38 14.39 1.13
C PRO A 501 -15.11 14.41 -0.21
N ALA A 502 -16.01 15.37 -0.37
CA ALA A 502 -16.76 15.58 -1.59
C ALA A 502 -15.82 15.73 -2.81
N TYR A 503 -14.56 16.14 -2.58
CA TYR A 503 -13.59 16.43 -3.61
C TYR A 503 -13.21 15.24 -4.50
N PHE A 504 -13.21 13.99 -4.02
CA PHE A 504 -12.78 12.88 -4.89
C PHE A 504 -13.86 12.27 -5.77
N ALA A 505 -15.15 12.64 -5.60
CA ALA A 505 -16.29 12.27 -6.45
C ALA A 505 -16.20 10.89 -7.14
N ALA A 506 -15.71 9.85 -6.46
CA ALA A 506 -15.36 8.58 -7.11
C ALA A 506 -16.57 7.97 -7.83
N ASP A 507 -17.78 8.22 -7.31
CA ASP A 507 -19.05 7.78 -7.86
C ASP A 507 -19.31 8.30 -9.31
N SER A 508 -18.56 9.31 -9.80
CA SER A 508 -18.65 9.80 -11.19
C SER A 508 -17.83 9.00 -12.20
N LEU A 509 -16.93 8.13 -11.74
CA LEU A 509 -16.14 7.25 -12.58
C LEU A 509 -16.80 5.88 -12.70
N ALA A 510 -16.65 5.26 -13.86
CA ALA A 510 -17.07 3.88 -14.07
C ALA A 510 -16.45 2.94 -13.00
N THR A 511 -17.23 1.94 -12.61
CA THR A 511 -16.79 0.88 -11.71
C THR A 511 -15.63 0.09 -12.31
N TYR A 512 -14.84 -0.54 -11.45
CA TYR A 512 -13.69 -1.36 -11.86
C TYR A 512 -14.08 -2.44 -12.88
N ASP A 513 -13.53 -2.39 -14.09
CA ASP A 513 -13.68 -3.38 -15.16
C ASP A 513 -12.43 -4.25 -15.26
N MET A 514 -12.55 -5.50 -14.85
CA MET A 514 -11.44 -6.42 -14.81
C MET A 514 -11.01 -6.96 -16.16
N GLU A 515 -11.96 -7.22 -17.06
CA GLU A 515 -11.61 -7.70 -18.39
C GLU A 515 -10.82 -6.63 -19.12
N TRP A 516 -11.27 -5.38 -18.99
CA TRP A 516 -10.54 -4.23 -19.48
C TRP A 516 -9.17 -4.07 -18.81
N GLN A 517 -9.05 -4.29 -17.49
CA GLN A 517 -7.76 -4.27 -16.81
C GLN A 517 -6.79 -5.32 -17.35
N HIS A 518 -7.22 -6.57 -17.51
CA HIS A 518 -6.36 -7.61 -18.08
C HIS A 518 -5.92 -7.26 -19.51
N LYS A 519 -6.81 -6.65 -20.32
CA LYS A 519 -6.46 -6.15 -21.64
C LYS A 519 -5.41 -5.03 -21.56
N ARG A 520 -5.49 -4.13 -20.58
CA ARG A 520 -4.50 -3.07 -20.35
C ARG A 520 -3.16 -3.65 -19.91
N GLU A 521 -3.16 -4.57 -18.94
CA GLU A 521 -1.95 -5.23 -18.46
C GLU A 521 -1.24 -6.02 -19.57
N ALA A 522 -1.99 -6.73 -20.41
CA ALA A 522 -1.45 -7.45 -21.56
C ALA A 522 -0.82 -6.52 -22.61
N ARG A 523 -1.27 -5.26 -22.71
CA ARG A 523 -0.66 -4.24 -23.58
C ARG A 523 0.60 -3.61 -22.98
N GLY A 524 0.88 -3.84 -21.71
CA GLY A 524 2.00 -3.23 -21.00
C GLY A 524 1.74 -1.79 -20.59
N ARG A 525 2.80 -1.01 -20.39
CA ARG A 525 2.72 0.39 -19.97
C ARG A 525 1.93 1.24 -20.98
N PRO A 526 0.94 2.05 -20.54
CA PRO A 526 0.28 3.02 -21.40
C PRO A 526 1.27 4.06 -21.97
N ARG A 527 1.06 4.46 -23.23
CA ARG A 527 1.81 5.52 -23.93
C ARG A 527 0.82 6.43 -24.66
N ASP A 528 1.18 7.69 -24.82
CA ASP A 528 0.41 8.70 -25.57
C ASP A 528 1.34 9.58 -26.43
N PRO A 529 1.96 9.02 -27.48
CA PRO A 529 2.87 9.79 -28.34
C PRO A 529 2.16 10.89 -29.15
N SER A 530 0.82 10.85 -29.24
CA SER A 530 0.02 11.90 -29.87
C SER A 530 -0.19 13.12 -28.96
N GLY A 531 -0.13 12.90 -27.64
CA GLY A 531 -0.49 13.87 -26.62
C GLY A 531 -1.99 14.13 -26.48
N ASP A 532 -2.86 13.37 -27.13
CA ASP A 532 -4.31 13.60 -27.09
C ASP A 532 -4.87 13.40 -25.67
N LEU A 533 -4.46 12.32 -24.99
CA LEU A 533 -4.89 12.06 -23.61
C LEU A 533 -4.29 13.09 -22.65
N ARG A 534 -3.04 13.49 -22.88
CA ARG A 534 -2.38 14.55 -22.09
C ARG A 534 -3.10 15.89 -22.23
N ARG A 535 -3.40 16.32 -23.46
CA ARG A 535 -4.10 17.59 -23.73
C ARG A 535 -5.50 17.59 -23.13
N SER A 536 -6.26 16.50 -23.30
CA SER A 536 -7.58 16.34 -22.67
C SER A 536 -7.46 16.42 -21.15
N TRP A 537 -6.49 15.71 -20.57
CA TRP A 537 -6.24 15.73 -19.13
C TRP A 537 -5.92 17.13 -18.60
N LEU A 538 -5.04 17.87 -19.28
CA LEU A 538 -4.69 19.24 -18.90
C LEU A 538 -5.91 20.17 -18.92
N ALA A 539 -6.75 20.07 -19.95
CA ALA A 539 -7.98 20.84 -20.06
C ALA A 539 -9.00 20.46 -18.96
N GLU A 540 -9.22 19.17 -18.73
CA GLU A 540 -10.16 18.66 -17.73
C GLU A 540 -9.72 18.95 -16.29
N SER A 541 -8.41 19.01 -16.04
CA SER A 541 -7.84 19.19 -14.70
C SER A 541 -7.49 20.63 -14.33
N ALA A 542 -7.52 21.56 -15.28
CA ALA A 542 -7.14 22.96 -15.05
C ALA A 542 -7.87 23.58 -13.84
N GLY A 543 -9.20 23.50 -13.80
CA GLY A 543 -9.99 24.06 -12.69
C GLY A 543 -9.72 23.38 -11.35
N ALA A 544 -9.52 22.06 -11.34
CA ALA A 544 -9.18 21.33 -10.12
C ALA A 544 -7.78 21.71 -9.61
N LEU A 545 -6.83 21.94 -10.51
CA LEU A 545 -5.47 22.37 -10.18
C LEU A 545 -5.45 23.79 -9.61
N GLU A 546 -6.19 24.71 -10.21
CA GLU A 546 -6.33 26.08 -9.71
C GLU A 546 -6.95 26.09 -8.32
N ALA A 547 -8.07 25.38 -8.11
CA ALA A 547 -8.71 25.25 -6.80
C ALA A 547 -7.75 24.65 -5.76
N ARG A 548 -6.97 23.63 -6.15
CA ARG A 548 -6.00 23.00 -5.25
C ARG A 548 -4.86 23.95 -4.88
N ARG A 549 -4.34 24.72 -5.83
CA ARG A 549 -3.29 25.72 -5.58
C ARG A 549 -3.78 26.83 -4.65
N ALA A 550 -4.99 27.34 -4.89
CA ALA A 550 -5.61 28.34 -4.01
C ALA A 550 -5.80 27.80 -2.58
N HIS A 551 -6.28 26.55 -2.45
CA HIS A 551 -6.39 25.87 -1.15
C HIS A 551 -5.05 25.78 -0.42
N LEU A 552 -4.03 25.21 -1.09
CA LEU A 552 -2.70 25.04 -0.49
C LEU A 552 -2.07 26.40 -0.12
N ALA A 553 -2.24 27.43 -0.96
CA ALA A 553 -1.79 28.78 -0.64
C ALA A 553 -2.51 29.34 0.59
N GLY A 554 -3.82 29.14 0.73
CA GLY A 554 -4.59 29.57 1.89
C GLY A 554 -4.18 28.86 3.19
N VAL A 555 -3.91 27.55 3.11
CA VAL A 555 -3.42 26.75 4.24
C VAL A 555 -2.06 27.25 4.73
N LEU A 556 -1.17 27.63 3.81
CA LEU A 556 0.16 28.16 4.11
C LEU A 556 0.18 29.67 4.44
N ALA A 557 -0.83 30.44 4.01
CA ALA A 557 -0.90 31.89 4.25
C ALA A 557 -1.64 32.27 5.54
N GLY A 558 -2.45 31.39 6.12
CA GLY A 558 -3.09 31.60 7.43
C GLY A 558 -2.12 31.60 8.62
N GLU A 559 -0.82 31.81 8.38
CA GLU A 559 0.30 31.62 9.29
C GLU A 559 0.77 32.88 10.03
N ASP A 560 0.06 34.01 9.91
CA ASP A 560 0.43 35.31 10.53
C ASP A 560 -0.58 35.82 11.59
N VAL A 561 -1.24 34.94 12.35
CA VAL A 561 -2.07 35.35 13.53
C VAL A 561 -1.69 34.61 14.80
#